data_AF-A0A7C2W1K5-F1
#
_entry.id   AF-A0A7C2W1K5-F1
#
_cell.length_a   1.000
_cell.length_b   1.000
_cell.length_c   1.000
_cell.angle_alpha   90.00
_cell.angle_beta   90.00
_cell.angle_gamma   90.00
#
_symmetry.space_group_name_H-M   'P 1'
#
loop_
_entity.id
_entity.type
_entity.pdbx_description
1 polymer ?
#
loop_
_entity_poly.entity_id
_entity_poly.type
_entity_poly.pdbx_seq_one_letter_code
_entity_poly.pdbx_strand_id
1 'polypeptide(L)'
;MTGFYNRESEIRMLLRIVDELREGRPSNVALVGIRKVGKTQILFELERRLSSIPDIVTTYVYVEPGSLSHFCESWLFAVLSKTAIALGILTPDDLLGVPEERRMRLLASRLIGEFPELGERLFDLAGRERRDAFE
;
A
#
# COMPACT_ATOMS: atom_id res chain seq x y z
N MET A 1 -1.56 -28.63 -10.35
CA MET A 1 -2.43 -27.50 -9.95
C MET A 1 -3.36 -27.99 -8.85
N THR A 2 -2.98 -27.79 -7.59
CA THR A 2 -3.87 -28.05 -6.45
C THR A 2 -5.01 -27.04 -6.52
N GLY A 3 -6.22 -27.56 -6.75
CA GLY A 3 -7.34 -26.74 -7.18
C GLY A 3 -7.78 -25.73 -6.14
N PHE A 4 -7.94 -24.48 -6.59
CA PHE A 4 -8.60 -23.38 -5.91
C PHE A 4 -10.13 -23.62 -5.86
N TYR A 5 -10.57 -24.84 -5.55
CA TYR A 5 -11.98 -25.17 -5.46
C TYR A 5 -12.49 -24.74 -4.08
N ASN A 6 -13.67 -24.12 -4.04
CA ASN A 6 -14.39 -23.71 -2.83
C ASN A 6 -13.87 -22.45 -2.08
N ARG A 7 -13.28 -21.47 -2.77
CA ARG A 7 -12.90 -20.16 -2.18
C ARG A 7 -13.54 -18.95 -2.87
N GLU A 8 -14.45 -19.19 -3.80
CA GLU A 8 -15.09 -18.14 -4.60
C GLU A 8 -16.02 -17.25 -3.75
N SER A 9 -16.58 -17.77 -2.66
CA SER A 9 -17.33 -16.96 -1.68
C SER A 9 -16.46 -15.90 -1.01
N GLU A 10 -15.27 -16.29 -0.56
CA GLU A 10 -14.32 -15.42 0.12
C GLU A 10 -13.79 -14.35 -0.84
N ILE A 11 -13.49 -14.72 -2.09
CA ILE A 11 -13.09 -13.73 -3.10
C ILE A 11 -14.22 -12.75 -3.39
N ARG A 12 -15.46 -13.22 -3.58
CA ARG A 12 -16.61 -12.33 -3.82
C ARG A 12 -16.82 -11.36 -2.65
N MET A 13 -16.65 -11.82 -1.42
CA MET A 13 -16.69 -10.95 -0.23
C MET A 13 -15.60 -9.87 -0.29
N LEU A 14 -14.35 -10.24 -0.60
CA LEU A 14 -13.25 -9.28 -0.68
C LEU A 14 -13.44 -8.27 -1.83
N LEU A 15 -13.91 -8.73 -2.99
CA LEU A 15 -14.22 -7.84 -4.13
C LEU A 15 -15.32 -6.83 -3.77
N ARG A 16 -16.38 -7.27 -3.09
CA ARG A 16 -17.42 -6.35 -2.60
C ARG A 16 -16.85 -5.27 -1.68
N ILE A 17 -15.91 -5.61 -0.81
CA ILE A 17 -15.30 -4.64 0.10
C ILE A 17 -14.45 -3.63 -0.67
N VAL A 18 -13.78 -4.07 -1.74
CA VAL A 18 -13.08 -3.16 -2.66
C VAL A 18 -14.07 -2.21 -3.34
N ASP A 19 -15.24 -2.68 -3.76
CA ASP A 19 -16.28 -1.80 -4.32
C ASP A 19 -16.78 -0.78 -3.29
N GLU A 20 -17.00 -1.19 -2.04
CA GLU A 20 -17.38 -0.27 -0.94
C GLU A 20 -16.29 0.79 -0.70
N LEU A 21 -15.01 0.43 -0.77
CA LEU A 21 -13.90 1.37 -0.67
C LEU A 21 -13.89 2.39 -1.82
N ARG A 22 -14.19 1.96 -3.06
CA ARG A 22 -14.30 2.84 -4.22
C ARG A 22 -15.47 3.81 -4.11
N GLU A 23 -16.55 3.40 -3.44
CA GLU A 23 -17.67 4.28 -3.08
C GLU A 23 -17.35 5.25 -1.93
N GLY A 24 -16.10 5.29 -1.45
CA GLY A 24 -15.66 6.17 -0.36
C GLY A 24 -16.06 5.67 1.02
N ARG A 25 -16.45 4.40 1.17
CA ARG A 25 -16.75 3.79 2.47
C ARG A 25 -15.51 3.06 2.99
N PRO A 26 -14.76 3.63 3.94
CA PRO A 26 -13.57 2.98 4.48
C PRO A 26 -13.95 1.67 5.17
N SER A 27 -13.21 0.61 4.87
CA SER A 27 -13.43 -0.73 5.42
C SER A 27 -12.09 -1.41 5.69
N ASN A 28 -12.01 -2.15 6.79
CA ASN A 28 -10.83 -2.92 7.18
C ASN A 28 -11.22 -4.40 7.28
N VAL A 29 -10.38 -5.27 6.71
CA VAL A 29 -10.66 -6.72 6.68
C VAL A 29 -9.48 -7.48 7.26
N ALA A 30 -9.78 -8.39 8.18
CA ALA A 30 -8.81 -9.34 8.72
C ALA A 30 -9.05 -10.74 8.13
N LEU A 31 -8.05 -11.30 7.44
CA LEU A 31 -8.07 -12.70 7.00
C LEU A 31 -7.38 -13.58 8.06
N VAL A 32 -8.16 -14.25 8.89
CA VAL A 32 -7.66 -15.08 9.99
C VAL A 32 -7.85 -16.57 9.66
N GLY A 33 -6.89 -17.40 10.06
CA GLY A 33 -6.99 -18.85 9.91
C GLY A 33 -5.67 -19.57 10.17
N ILE A 34 -5.70 -20.89 10.34
CA ILE A 34 -4.51 -21.70 10.63
C ILE A 34 -3.48 -21.67 9.48
N ARG A 35 -2.27 -22.17 9.73
CA ARG A 35 -1.19 -22.21 8.74
C ARG A 35 -1.60 -23.11 7.56
N LYS A 36 -1.15 -22.77 6.33
CA LYS A 36 -1.37 -23.55 5.09
C LYS A 36 -2.84 -23.72 4.63
N VAL A 37 -3.77 -22.85 5.04
CA VAL A 37 -5.17 -22.87 4.54
C VAL A 37 -5.42 -22.09 3.24
N GLY A 38 -4.36 -21.52 2.64
CA GLY A 38 -4.47 -20.79 1.38
C GLY A 38 -4.80 -19.30 1.49
N LYS A 39 -4.64 -18.65 2.66
CA LYS A 39 -4.86 -17.18 2.80
C LYS A 39 -4.07 -16.37 1.77
N THR A 40 -2.78 -16.67 1.63
CA THR A 40 -1.90 -16.02 0.66
C THR A 40 -2.36 -16.27 -0.78
N GLN A 41 -2.88 -17.47 -1.09
CA GLN A 41 -3.42 -17.77 -2.42
C GLN A 41 -4.69 -16.98 -2.72
N ILE A 42 -5.56 -16.75 -1.72
CA ILE A 42 -6.74 -15.88 -1.87
C ILE A 42 -6.31 -14.46 -2.22
N LEU A 43 -5.29 -13.92 -1.53
CA LEU A 43 -4.79 -12.57 -1.80
C LEU A 43 -4.19 -12.45 -3.20
N PHE A 44 -3.39 -13.43 -3.65
CA PHE A 44 -2.85 -13.43 -5.02
C PHE A 44 -3.92 -13.52 -6.09
N GLU A 45 -4.94 -14.35 -5.89
CA GLU A 45 -6.06 -14.43 -6.83
C GLU A 45 -6.89 -13.14 -6.82
N LEU A 46 -7.11 -12.52 -5.66
CA LEU A 46 -7.74 -11.21 -5.56
C LEU A 46 -6.95 -10.16 -6.36
N GLU A 47 -5.65 -10.03 -6.13
CA GLU A 47 -4.79 -9.12 -6.89
C GLU A 47 -4.85 -9.37 -8.39
N ARG A 48 -4.81 -10.63 -8.82
CA ARG A 48 -4.92 -10.99 -10.24
C ARG A 48 -6.24 -10.51 -10.86
N ARG A 49 -7.33 -10.46 -10.09
CA ARG A 49 -8.63 -9.95 -10.55
C ARG A 49 -8.70 -8.43 -10.50
N LEU A 50 -8.01 -7.81 -9.54
CA LEU A 50 -7.96 -6.35 -9.40
C LEU A 50 -7.01 -5.69 -10.42
N SER A 51 -6.00 -6.40 -10.93
CA SER A 51 -4.98 -5.83 -11.83
C SER A 51 -5.52 -5.33 -13.17
N SER A 52 -6.72 -5.74 -13.58
CA SER A 52 -7.38 -5.22 -14.78
C SER A 52 -8.24 -3.98 -14.52
N ILE A 53 -8.28 -3.47 -13.28
CA ILE A 53 -9.09 -2.31 -12.89
C ILE A 53 -8.17 -1.08 -12.78
N PRO A 54 -8.28 -0.09 -13.68
CA PRO A 54 -7.28 1.00 -13.81
C PRO A 54 -7.12 1.90 -12.58
N ASP A 55 -8.16 2.04 -11.77
CA ASP A 55 -8.20 2.92 -10.60
C ASP A 55 -7.84 2.21 -9.28
N ILE A 56 -7.37 0.96 -9.34
CA ILE A 56 -6.98 0.18 -8.17
C ILE A 56 -5.49 -0.09 -8.19
N VAL A 57 -4.80 0.41 -7.16
CA VAL A 57 -3.38 0.14 -6.92
C VAL A 57 -3.26 -0.82 -5.73
N THR A 58 -2.88 -2.07 -6.00
CA THR A 58 -2.62 -3.05 -4.95
C THR A 58 -1.21 -2.89 -4.39
N THR A 59 -1.11 -2.83 -3.06
CA THR A 59 0.16 -2.73 -2.34
C THR A 59 0.23 -3.81 -1.27
N TYR A 60 1.36 -4.51 -1.20
CA TYR A 60 1.63 -5.47 -0.14
C TYR A 60 2.70 -4.91 0.79
N VAL A 61 2.40 -4.95 2.08
CA VAL A 61 3.35 -4.63 3.13
C VAL A 61 3.50 -5.88 3.96
N TYR A 62 4.68 -6.49 3.92
CA TYR A 62 5.03 -7.52 4.88
C TYR A 62 5.48 -6.82 6.15
N VAL A 63 4.84 -7.17 7.27
CA VAL A 63 5.11 -6.54 8.56
C VAL A 63 5.71 -7.59 9.47
N GLU A 64 6.98 -7.40 9.81
CA GLU A 64 7.60 -8.15 10.90
C GLU A 64 7.22 -7.53 12.25
N PRO A 65 7.16 -8.33 13.34
CA PRO A 65 7.04 -7.77 14.68
C PRO A 65 8.17 -6.77 14.92
N GLY A 66 7.82 -5.50 15.08
CA GLY A 66 8.76 -4.39 15.19
C GLY A 66 8.14 -3.17 15.86
N SER A 67 8.76 -2.01 15.69
CA SER A 67 8.17 -0.75 16.17
C SER A 67 7.07 -0.25 15.24
N LEU A 68 6.12 0.52 15.79
CA LEU A 68 5.11 1.21 15.00
C LEU A 68 5.76 2.11 13.93
N SER A 69 6.87 2.79 14.27
CA SER A 69 7.61 3.63 13.33
C SER A 69 8.09 2.84 12.11
N HIS A 70 8.66 1.65 12.32
CA HIS A 70 9.12 0.80 11.22
C HIS A 70 7.96 0.34 10.33
N PHE A 71 6.81 0.01 10.93
CA PHE A 71 5.59 -0.29 10.18
C PHE A 71 5.14 0.91 9.34
N CYS A 72 5.05 2.10 9.93
CA CYS A 72 4.61 3.32 9.25
C CYS A 72 5.54 3.67 8.09
N GLU A 73 6.86 3.58 8.27
CA GLU A 73 7.84 3.82 7.21
C GLU A 73 7.69 2.82 6.05
N SER A 74 7.60 1.53 6.37
CA SER A 74 7.43 0.46 5.38
C SER A 74 6.13 0.60 4.60
N TRP A 75 5.04 0.89 5.32
CA TRP A 75 3.72 1.09 4.72
C TRP A 75 3.69 2.32 3.82
N LEU A 76 4.19 3.46 4.31
CA LEU A 76 4.26 4.70 3.54
C LEU A 76 5.12 4.50 2.28
N PHE A 77 6.28 3.85 2.41
CA PHE A 77 7.16 3.57 1.28
C PHE A 77 6.44 2.74 0.22
N ALA A 78 5.78 1.65 0.63
CA ALA A 78 5.10 0.75 -0.29
C ALA A 78 3.94 1.47 -1.02
N VAL A 79 3.13 2.25 -0.30
CA VAL A 79 2.01 3.00 -0.88
C VAL A 79 2.52 4.08 -1.85
N LEU A 80 3.48 4.89 -1.43
CA LEU A 80 4.00 5.99 -2.26
C LEU A 80 4.73 5.47 -3.50
N SER A 81 5.54 4.42 -3.37
CA SER A 81 6.25 3.83 -4.52
C SER A 81 5.28 3.23 -5.54
N LYS A 82 4.30 2.44 -5.10
CA LYS A 82 3.30 1.87 -5.99
C LYS A 82 2.45 2.94 -6.67
N THR A 83 2.07 3.98 -5.94
CA THR A 83 1.32 5.11 -6.49
C THR A 83 2.15 5.87 -7.53
N ALA A 84 3.40 6.21 -7.22
CA ALA A 84 4.28 6.90 -8.16
C ALA A 84 4.52 6.08 -9.45
N ILE A 85 4.66 4.76 -9.34
CA ILE A 85 4.80 3.87 -10.49
C ILE A 85 3.50 3.80 -11.30
N ALA A 86 2.35 3.66 -10.64
CA ALA A 86 1.05 3.62 -11.31
C ALA A 86 0.74 4.91 -12.07
N LEU A 87 1.21 6.05 -11.56
CA LEU A 87 1.07 7.36 -12.20
C LEU A 87 2.15 7.63 -13.27
N GLY A 88 3.12 6.73 -13.46
CA GLY A 88 4.23 6.92 -14.41
C GLY A 88 5.26 7.97 -13.98
N ILE A 89 5.22 8.42 -12.72
CA ILE A 89 6.18 9.37 -12.13
C ILE A 89 7.54 8.69 -11.93
N LEU A 90 7.51 7.39 -11.64
CA LEU A 90 8.68 6.54 -11.46
C LEU A 90 8.53 5.24 -12.23
N THR A 91 9.66 4.68 -12.64
CA THR A 91 9.77 3.30 -13.06
C THR A 91 10.30 2.43 -11.90
N PRO A 92 10.07 1.10 -11.93
CA PRO A 92 10.69 0.21 -10.95
C PRO A 92 12.22 0.33 -10.90
N ASP A 93 12.86 0.56 -12.05
CA ASP A 93 14.32 0.64 -12.17
C ASP A 93 14.90 1.88 -11.48
N ASP A 94 14.14 2.98 -11.41
CA ASP A 94 14.54 4.19 -10.68
C ASP A 94 14.79 3.91 -9.19
N LEU A 95 14.15 2.87 -8.62
CA LEU A 95 14.32 2.49 -7.22
C LEU A 95 15.44 1.47 -7.00
N LEU A 96 15.76 0.65 -8.01
CA LEU A 96 16.76 -0.43 -7.89
C LEU A 96 18.17 0.11 -7.66
N GLY A 97 18.52 1.23 -8.28
CA GLY A 97 19.85 1.85 -8.16
C GLY A 97 20.03 2.73 -6.91
N VAL A 98 18.99 2.90 -6.09
CA VAL A 98 18.98 3.86 -4.98
C VAL A 98 19.15 3.10 -3.67
N PRO A 99 20.14 3.48 -2.84
CA PRO A 99 20.29 2.92 -1.49
C PRO A 99 18.99 3.05 -0.70
N GLU A 100 18.64 2.01 0.05
CA GLU A 100 17.35 1.89 0.73
C GLU A 100 17.03 3.12 1.59
N GLU A 101 18.01 3.62 2.34
CA GLU A 101 17.91 4.80 3.21
C GLU A 101 17.66 6.12 2.46
N ARG A 102 17.84 6.12 1.13
CA ARG A 102 17.60 7.28 0.26
C ARG A 102 16.30 7.16 -0.54
N ARG A 103 15.70 5.98 -0.64
CA ARG A 103 14.53 5.75 -1.52
C ARG A 103 13.32 6.59 -1.11
N MET A 104 13.06 6.75 0.19
CA MET A 104 11.97 7.60 0.67
C MET A 104 12.15 9.07 0.27
N ARG A 105 13.38 9.59 0.33
CA ARG A 105 13.66 10.98 -0.09
C ARG A 105 13.48 11.17 -1.58
N LEU A 106 13.91 10.19 -2.38
CA LEU A 106 13.67 10.20 -3.82
C LEU A 106 12.18 10.22 -4.13
N LEU A 107 11.40 9.33 -3.50
CA LEU A 107 9.94 9.27 -3.66
C LEU A 107 9.29 10.60 -3.30
N ALA A 108 9.60 11.14 -2.13
CA ALA A 108 9.08 12.42 -1.68
C ALA A 108 9.42 13.54 -2.67
N SER A 109 10.68 13.63 -3.13
CA SER A 109 11.11 14.64 -4.10
C SER A 109 10.36 14.54 -5.43
N ARG A 110 10.11 13.32 -5.92
CA ARG A 110 9.41 13.10 -7.20
C ARG A 110 7.93 13.42 -7.08
N LEU A 111 7.28 12.96 -6.02
CA LEU A 111 5.88 13.22 -5.76
C LEU A 111 5.60 14.70 -5.48
N ILE A 112 6.47 15.41 -4.76
CA ILE A 112 6.33 16.86 -4.53
C ILE A 112 6.57 17.63 -5.84
N GLY A 113 7.48 17.17 -6.69
CA GLY A 113 7.70 17.77 -8.01
C GLY A 113 6.45 17.69 -8.90
N GLU A 114 5.74 16.56 -8.84
CA GLU A 114 4.50 16.36 -9.60
C GLU A 114 3.28 17.01 -8.94
N PHE A 115 3.22 16.98 -7.61
CA PHE A 115 2.12 17.50 -6.78
C PHE A 115 2.67 18.45 -5.70
N PRO A 116 2.95 19.71 -6.03
CA PRO A 116 3.54 20.67 -5.10
C PRO A 116 2.76 20.84 -3.79
N GLU A 117 1.43 20.72 -3.84
CA GLU A 117 0.53 20.79 -2.69
C GLU A 117 0.75 19.68 -1.65
N LEU A 118 1.34 18.53 -2.05
CA LEU A 118 1.76 17.50 -1.10
C LEU A 118 2.89 18.00 -0.23
N GLY A 119 3.78 18.84 -0.76
CA GLY A 119 4.87 19.44 0.00
C GLY A 119 4.33 20.21 1.20
N GLU A 120 3.40 21.13 0.96
CA GLU A 120 2.78 21.95 2.03
C GLU A 120 2.10 21.07 3.10
N ARG A 121 1.33 20.06 2.67
CA ARG A 121 0.63 19.17 3.61
C ARG A 121 1.58 18.28 4.41
N LEU A 122 2.66 17.79 3.80
CA LEU A 122 3.68 17.00 4.50
C LEU A 122 4.43 17.86 5.53
N PHE A 123 4.72 19.12 5.20
CA PHE A 123 5.31 20.07 6.15
C PHE A 123 4.36 20.38 7.32
N ASP A 124 3.07 20.57 7.05
CA ASP A 124 2.06 20.80 8.10
C ASP A 124 1.97 19.63 9.08
N LEU A 125 2.00 18.39 8.55
CA LEU A 125 1.99 17.18 9.37
C LEU A 125 3.25 17.06 10.24
N ALA A 126 4.44 17.26 9.65
CA ALA A 126 5.70 17.21 10.38
C ALA A 126 5.85 18.37 11.40
N GLY A 127 5.23 19.52 11.11
CA GLY A 127 5.20 20.68 12.00
C GLY A 127 4.31 20.48 13.22
N ARG A 128 3.23 19.69 13.10
CA ARG A 128 2.36 19.31 14.23
C ARG A 128 3.03 18.33 15.18
N GLU A 129 3.71 17.30 14.66
CA GLU A 129 4.45 16.34 15.50
C GLU A 129 5.55 17.03 16.35
N ARG A 130 6.21 18.08 15.83
CA ARG A 130 7.18 18.85 16.63
C ARG A 130 6.54 19.69 17.72
N ARG A 131 5.24 20.02 17.65
CA ARG A 131 4.56 20.72 18.75
C ARG A 131 4.13 19.72 19.81
N ASP A 132 3.55 18.60 19.39
CA ASP A 132 3.06 17.55 20.29
C ASP A 132 4.20 16.84 21.06
N ALA A 133 5.43 16.84 20.53
CA ALA A 133 6.60 16.28 21.23
C ALA A 133 7.19 17.21 22.32
N PHE A 134 6.70 18.44 22.45
CA PHE A 134 7.20 19.45 23.39
C PHE A 134 6.14 19.96 24.39
N GLU A 135 4.92 19.40 24.35
CA GLU A 135 3.86 19.58 25.36
C GLU A 135 3.76 18.36 26.27
#